data_AF-A0A2D7W6V9-F1
#
_entry.id   AF-A0A2D7W6V9-F1
#
_cell.length_a   1.000
_cell.length_b   1.000
_cell.length_c   1.000
_cell.angle_alpha   90.00
_cell.angle_beta   90.00
_cell.angle_gamma   90.00
#
_symmetry.space_group_name_H-M   'P 1'
#
loop_
_entity.id
_entity.type
_entity.pdbx_description
1 polymer ?
#
loop_
_entity_poly.entity_id
_entity_poly.type
_entity_poly.pdbx_seq_one_letter_code
_entity_poly.pdbx_strand_id
1 'polypeptide(L)'
;PIVTKTEFLPPDRMVTSLQIRASISLLILCFLTFMITPVSGTVWFSLSNILGITFLGTIFHLGLIMIGLVGGFYGLFQRDQRALLASYVALMIVTIRFAGSKVEFGLSFMPEGEFSQKLLLILYAIILVMYIEVSSGIIRFSMLDTSIRKGEVYVMNVNKITNRYGRALTVTPVVAGLVASLTLFINLIVPFFVGIFDPVSANRLRESVELTSVYGVALGTMLVFIVIAAMFAINLPLRIQQYMESRN
;
A
#
# COMPACT_ATOMS: atom_id res chain seq x y z
N PRO A 1 7.39 -50.07 21.58
CA PRO A 1 7.23 -49.01 20.55
C PRO A 1 8.26 -47.90 20.76
N ILE A 2 9.23 -47.79 19.86
CA ILE A 2 10.22 -46.71 19.86
C ILE A 2 9.49 -45.46 19.37
N VAL A 3 9.18 -44.53 20.28
CA VAL A 3 8.67 -43.21 19.91
C VAL A 3 9.83 -42.48 19.26
N THR A 4 9.80 -42.34 17.93
CA THR A 4 10.75 -41.52 17.19
C THR A 4 10.73 -40.13 17.81
N LYS A 5 11.84 -39.71 18.41
CA LYS A 5 12.03 -38.31 18.81
C LYS A 5 11.96 -37.48 17.53
N THR A 6 10.79 -36.96 17.22
CA THR A 6 10.63 -35.98 16.16
C THR A 6 11.32 -34.72 16.65
N GLU A 7 12.50 -34.43 16.10
CA GLU A 7 13.22 -33.20 16.38
C GLU A 7 12.30 -32.02 16.06
N PHE A 8 11.92 -31.27 17.09
CA PHE A 8 11.23 -30.01 16.93
C PHE A 8 12.14 -29.08 16.12
N LEU A 9 11.62 -28.53 15.01
CA LEU A 9 12.33 -27.52 14.25
C LEU A 9 12.66 -26.35 15.18
N PRO A 10 13.90 -25.83 15.16
CA PRO A 10 14.25 -24.68 15.98
C PRO A 10 13.38 -23.48 15.60
N PRO A 11 13.01 -22.61 16.55
CA PRO A 11 12.22 -21.41 16.28
C PRO A 11 12.90 -20.57 15.20
N ASP A 12 12.26 -20.42 14.05
CA ASP A 12 12.75 -19.56 12.98
C ASP A 12 12.60 -18.09 13.41
N ARG A 13 13.66 -17.29 13.23
CA ARG A 13 13.66 -15.84 13.52
C ARG A 13 12.84 -15.04 12.50
N MET A 14 12.12 -15.70 11.60
CA MET A 14 11.25 -15.11 10.59
C MET A 14 10.27 -14.09 11.18
N VAL A 15 9.58 -14.41 12.29
CA VAL A 15 8.63 -13.47 12.91
C VAL A 15 9.32 -12.18 13.35
N THR A 16 10.50 -12.28 13.97
CA THR A 16 11.31 -11.13 14.38
C THR A 16 11.81 -10.32 13.17
N SER A 17 12.25 -11.00 12.10
CA SER A 17 12.65 -10.35 10.85
C SER A 17 11.49 -9.56 10.24
N LEU A 18 10.29 -10.15 10.20
CA LEU A 18 9.09 -9.48 9.73
C LEU A 18 8.68 -8.31 10.63
N GLN A 19 8.80 -8.43 11.95
CA GLN A 19 8.54 -7.32 12.88
C GLN A 19 9.47 -6.13 12.63
N ILE A 20 10.77 -6.38 12.39
CA ILE A 20 11.72 -5.31 12.05
C ILE A 20 11.35 -4.67 10.70
N ARG A 21 11.11 -5.47 9.67
CA ARG A 21 10.73 -4.96 8.34
C ARG A 21 9.44 -4.15 8.38
N ALA A 22 8.44 -4.62 9.10
CA ALA A 22 7.17 -3.93 9.27
C ALA A 22 7.34 -2.62 10.05
N SER A 23 8.15 -2.63 11.11
CA SER A 23 8.46 -1.44 11.91
C SER A 23 9.15 -0.36 11.07
N ILE A 24 10.13 -0.75 10.25
CA ILE A 24 10.81 0.16 9.32
C ILE A 24 9.82 0.71 8.30
N SER A 25 9.00 -0.16 7.69
CA SER A 25 7.98 0.29 6.73
C SER A 25 6.97 1.24 7.35
N LEU A 26 6.56 1.01 8.60
CA LEU A 26 5.64 1.87 9.33
C LEU A 26 6.26 3.24 9.61
N LEU A 27 7.52 3.30 10.03
CA LEU A 27 8.22 4.57 10.25
C LEU A 27 8.33 5.39 8.97
N ILE A 28 8.76 4.75 7.87
CA ILE A 28 8.84 5.39 6.55
C ILE A 28 7.45 5.86 6.12
N LEU A 29 6.42 5.04 6.31
CA LEU A 29 5.05 5.35 5.95
C LEU A 29 4.50 6.54 6.73
N CYS A 30 4.68 6.58 8.05
CA CYS A 30 4.25 7.70 8.90
C CYS A 30 5.00 8.99 8.53
N PHE A 31 6.31 8.90 8.26
CA PHE A 31 7.09 10.04 7.80
C PHE A 31 6.59 10.55 6.44
N LEU A 32 6.42 9.66 5.46
CA LEU A 32 5.87 10.02 4.16
C LEU A 32 4.47 10.62 4.29
N THR A 33 3.59 10.05 5.13
CA THR A 33 2.26 10.58 5.41
C THR A 33 2.38 12.03 5.86
N PHE A 34 3.15 12.28 6.91
CA PHE A 34 3.37 13.63 7.44
C PHE A 34 3.90 14.63 6.40
N MET A 35 4.81 14.19 5.52
CA MET A 35 5.34 15.05 4.46
C MET A 35 4.32 15.34 3.36
N ILE A 36 3.62 14.31 2.87
CA ILE A 36 2.81 14.40 1.65
C ILE A 36 1.38 14.86 1.91
N THR A 37 0.84 14.67 3.12
CA THR A 37 -0.55 15.02 3.42
C THR A 37 -0.61 16.37 4.13
N PRO A 38 -0.92 17.47 3.43
CA PRO A 38 -1.21 18.71 4.12
C PRO A 38 -2.51 18.57 4.92
N VAL A 39 -2.62 19.36 5.99
CA VAL A 39 -3.88 19.47 6.74
C VAL A 39 -4.96 20.15 5.88
N SER A 40 -4.56 21.08 5.00
CA SER A 40 -5.47 21.82 4.12
C SER A 40 -6.16 20.90 3.10
N GLY A 41 -7.48 21.01 2.98
CA GLY A 41 -8.28 20.20 2.03
C GLY A 41 -8.76 18.85 2.57
N THR A 42 -8.62 18.60 3.86
CA THR A 42 -9.17 17.43 4.56
C THR A 42 -10.55 17.74 5.17
N VAL A 43 -11.34 16.70 5.45
CA VAL A 43 -12.69 16.86 6.03
C VAL A 43 -12.64 17.54 7.40
N TRP A 44 -11.71 17.12 8.27
CA TRP A 44 -11.56 17.69 9.60
C TRP A 44 -11.06 19.14 9.56
N PHE A 45 -10.21 19.52 8.60
CA PHE A 45 -9.83 20.92 8.41
C PHE A 45 -11.04 21.77 8.02
N SER A 46 -11.82 21.32 7.04
CA SER A 46 -13.05 22.02 6.63
C SER A 46 -14.03 22.18 7.80
N LEU A 47 -14.25 21.13 8.59
CA LEU A 47 -15.14 21.18 9.75
C LEU A 47 -14.61 22.13 10.82
N SER A 48 -13.30 22.07 11.12
CA SER A 48 -12.66 22.96 12.09
C SER A 48 -12.75 24.43 11.68
N ASN A 49 -12.69 24.71 10.37
CA ASN A 49 -12.82 26.05 9.82
C ASN A 49 -14.26 26.58 9.93
N ILE A 50 -15.27 25.73 9.67
CA ILE A 50 -16.69 26.07 9.86
C ILE A 50 -16.98 26.41 11.33
N LEU A 51 -16.36 25.68 12.26
CA LEU A 51 -16.49 25.92 13.70
C LEU A 51 -15.70 27.15 14.18
N GLY A 52 -14.89 27.78 13.33
CA GLY A 52 -14.03 28.91 13.70
C GLY A 52 -12.81 28.53 14.54
N ILE A 53 -12.49 27.23 14.65
CA ILE A 53 -11.42 26.69 15.49
C ILE A 53 -10.43 25.91 14.62
N THR A 54 -9.68 26.60 13.77
CA THR A 54 -8.79 26.01 12.75
C THR A 54 -7.71 25.07 13.30
N PHE A 55 -7.23 25.31 14.53
CA PHE A 55 -6.19 24.45 15.14
C PHE A 55 -6.68 23.01 15.40
N LEU A 56 -8.00 22.79 15.57
CA LEU A 56 -8.56 21.46 15.79
C LEU A 56 -8.35 20.55 14.58
N GLY A 57 -8.37 21.10 13.36
CA GLY A 57 -8.08 20.34 12.15
C GLY A 57 -6.66 19.75 12.19
N THR A 58 -5.67 20.55 12.60
CA THR A 58 -4.29 20.09 12.74
C THR A 58 -4.13 19.04 13.84
N ILE A 59 -4.77 19.23 15.00
CA ILE A 59 -4.72 18.25 16.08
C ILE A 59 -5.31 16.91 15.63
N PHE A 60 -6.46 16.93 14.96
CA PHE A 60 -7.08 15.70 14.47
C PHE A 60 -6.21 15.01 13.42
N HIS A 61 -5.62 15.78 12.50
CA HIS A 61 -4.72 15.26 11.48
C HIS A 61 -3.52 14.53 12.09
N LEU A 62 -2.79 15.21 12.99
CA LEU A 62 -1.63 14.63 13.68
C LEU A 62 -2.06 13.47 14.58
N GLY A 63 -3.23 13.57 15.21
CA GLY A 63 -3.82 12.49 16.01
C GLY A 63 -4.02 11.21 15.20
N LEU A 64 -4.52 11.30 13.96
CA LEU A 64 -4.65 10.14 13.07
C LEU A 64 -3.29 9.52 12.72
N ILE A 65 -2.28 10.33 12.42
CA ILE A 65 -0.91 9.84 12.15
C ILE A 65 -0.37 9.13 13.40
N MET A 66 -0.58 9.70 14.59
CA MET A 66 -0.15 9.11 15.85
C MET A 66 -0.88 7.80 16.19
N ILE A 67 -2.19 7.71 15.93
CA ILE A 67 -2.95 6.45 16.06
C ILE A 67 -2.39 5.41 15.07
N GLY A 68 -2.10 5.83 13.84
CA GLY A 68 -1.43 5.01 12.83
C GLY A 68 -0.12 4.42 13.34
N LEU A 69 0.74 5.27 13.90
CA LEU A 69 2.07 4.91 14.39
C LEU A 69 2.02 4.03 15.65
N VAL A 70 1.32 4.49 16.69
CA VAL A 70 1.26 3.81 18.00
C VAL A 70 0.47 2.52 17.89
N GLY A 71 -0.69 2.54 17.23
CA GLY A 71 -1.48 1.35 16.95
C GLY A 71 -0.72 0.34 16.10
N GLY A 72 0.08 0.83 15.15
CA GLY A 72 0.93 -0.01 14.32
C GLY A 72 2.00 -0.71 15.14
N PHE A 73 2.82 0.02 15.90
CA PHE A 73 3.83 -0.58 16.76
C PHE A 73 3.23 -1.53 17.79
N TYR A 74 2.15 -1.14 18.46
CA TYR A 74 1.45 -2.00 19.42
C TYR A 74 0.99 -3.30 18.74
N GLY A 75 0.33 -3.20 17.58
CA GLY A 75 -0.13 -4.36 16.81
C GLY A 75 1.01 -5.26 16.34
N LEU A 76 2.16 -4.70 15.94
CA LEU A 76 3.34 -5.47 15.51
C LEU A 76 3.97 -6.26 16.65
N PHE A 77 4.14 -5.64 17.82
CA PHE A 77 4.81 -6.26 18.95
C PHE A 77 3.90 -7.21 19.74
N GLN A 78 2.65 -6.81 19.96
CA GLN A 78 1.65 -7.64 20.64
C GLN A 78 0.99 -8.66 19.70
N ARG A 79 1.26 -8.56 18.40
CA ARG A 79 0.69 -9.43 17.36
C ARG A 79 -0.84 -9.39 17.37
N ASP A 80 -1.38 -8.19 17.61
CA ASP A 80 -2.82 -7.93 17.66
C ASP A 80 -3.32 -7.42 16.32
N GLN A 81 -4.15 -8.22 15.66
CA GLN A 81 -4.78 -7.89 14.39
C GLN A 81 -5.68 -6.65 14.48
N ARG A 82 -6.33 -6.41 15.63
CA ARG A 82 -7.25 -5.27 15.79
C ARG A 82 -6.49 -3.95 15.81
N ALA A 83 -5.37 -3.91 16.53
CA ALA A 83 -4.49 -2.75 16.56
C ALA A 83 -3.83 -2.47 15.19
N LEU A 84 -3.42 -3.52 14.47
CA LEU A 84 -2.93 -3.39 13.10
C LEU A 84 -4.00 -2.83 12.16
N LEU A 85 -5.25 -3.31 12.26
CA LEU A 85 -6.35 -2.78 11.47
C LEU A 85 -6.60 -1.30 11.78
N ALA A 86 -6.61 -0.91 13.06
CA ALA A 86 -6.75 0.49 13.46
C ALA A 86 -5.63 1.36 12.87
N SER A 87 -4.40 0.85 12.83
CA SER A 87 -3.26 1.52 12.19
C SER A 87 -3.48 1.73 10.70
N TYR A 88 -3.87 0.68 9.96
CA TYR A 88 -4.12 0.79 8.52
C TYR A 88 -5.23 1.78 8.21
N VAL A 89 -6.34 1.69 8.94
CA VAL A 89 -7.50 2.56 8.74
C VAL A 89 -7.15 4.01 9.04
N ALA A 90 -6.43 4.29 10.13
CA ALA A 90 -6.00 5.64 10.45
C ALA A 90 -5.08 6.23 9.36
N LEU A 91 -4.12 5.44 8.87
CA LEU A 91 -3.20 5.85 7.79
C LEU A 91 -3.90 6.00 6.43
N MET A 92 -4.95 5.23 6.16
CA MET A 92 -5.78 5.45 4.97
C MET A 92 -6.64 6.71 5.11
N ILE A 93 -7.34 6.88 6.24
CA ILE A 93 -8.23 8.03 6.48
C ILE A 93 -7.48 9.35 6.36
N VAL A 94 -6.27 9.44 6.94
CA VAL A 94 -5.49 10.67 6.93
C VAL A 94 -5.09 11.11 5.51
N THR A 95 -5.04 10.18 4.55
CA THR A 95 -4.77 10.49 3.13
C THR A 95 -6.01 10.89 2.33
N ILE A 96 -7.22 10.70 2.87
CA ILE A 96 -8.44 11.08 2.17
C ILE A 96 -8.51 12.62 2.12
N ARG A 97 -8.48 13.16 0.90
CA ARG A 97 -8.54 14.60 0.63
C ARG A 97 -9.64 14.91 -0.36
N PHE A 98 -10.20 16.12 -0.28
CA PHE A 98 -11.08 16.63 -1.33
C PHE A 98 -10.31 16.78 -2.63
N ALA A 99 -10.83 16.12 -3.67
CA ALA A 99 -10.14 15.82 -4.92
C ALA A 99 -9.86 17.06 -5.82
N GLY A 100 -10.23 18.27 -5.38
CA GLY A 100 -10.01 19.54 -6.09
C GLY A 100 -8.82 20.36 -5.58
N SER A 101 -8.11 19.91 -4.55
CA SER A 101 -6.94 20.63 -4.06
C SER A 101 -5.72 20.23 -4.89
N LYS A 102 -5.00 21.22 -5.44
CA LYS A 102 -3.66 20.99 -6.02
C LYS A 102 -2.84 20.18 -5.02
N VAL A 103 -1.93 19.32 -5.50
CA VAL A 103 -1.00 18.55 -4.66
C VAL A 103 0.00 19.53 -4.02
N GLU A 104 -0.49 20.31 -3.07
CA GLU A 104 0.32 21.06 -2.14
C GLU A 104 0.74 20.05 -1.09
N PHE A 105 2.05 19.87 -0.93
CA PHE A 105 2.56 19.01 0.12
C PHE A 105 2.50 19.72 1.47
N GLY A 106 2.52 18.92 2.55
CA GLY A 106 2.46 19.45 3.91
C GLY A 106 3.68 20.29 4.30
N LEU A 107 4.78 20.19 3.55
CA LEU A 107 6.04 20.88 3.82
C LEU A 107 6.49 21.73 2.63
N SER A 108 6.87 22.99 2.89
CA SER A 108 7.25 24.00 1.89
C SER A 108 8.56 23.72 1.15
N PHE A 109 9.37 22.76 1.60
CA PHE A 109 10.64 22.39 0.94
C PHE A 109 10.53 21.15 0.04
N MET A 110 9.31 20.58 -0.12
CA MET A 110 9.10 19.44 -0.99
C MET A 110 9.25 19.82 -2.48
N PRO A 111 9.67 18.90 -3.35
CA PRO A 111 9.80 19.17 -4.77
C PRO A 111 8.48 19.67 -5.37
N GLU A 112 8.52 20.83 -6.02
CA GLU A 112 7.34 21.43 -6.67
C GLU A 112 7.02 20.81 -8.04
N GLY A 113 7.96 20.05 -8.61
CA GLY A 113 7.77 19.42 -9.92
C GLY A 113 6.73 18.29 -9.87
N GLU A 114 5.68 18.40 -10.69
CA GLU A 114 4.56 17.43 -10.80
C GLU A 114 5.03 15.97 -10.84
N PHE A 115 6.09 15.70 -11.60
CA PHE A 115 6.68 14.37 -11.72
C PHE A 115 7.19 13.82 -10.38
N SER A 116 7.95 14.63 -9.64
CA SER A 116 8.48 14.26 -8.32
C SER A 116 7.36 14.07 -7.31
N GLN A 117 6.29 14.87 -7.41
CA GLN A 117 5.13 14.72 -6.53
C GLN A 117 4.42 13.38 -6.76
N LYS A 118 4.18 13.03 -8.03
CA LYS A 118 3.59 11.74 -8.41
C LYS A 118 4.46 10.56 -8.01
N LEU A 119 5.78 10.68 -8.12
CA LEU A 119 6.73 9.67 -7.66
C LEU A 119 6.61 9.42 -6.15
N LEU A 120 6.52 10.48 -5.34
CA LEU A 120 6.32 10.40 -3.89
C LEU A 120 5.00 9.69 -3.52
N LEU A 121 3.92 9.96 -4.25
CA LEU A 121 2.63 9.29 -4.08
C LEU A 121 2.69 7.79 -4.45
N ILE A 122 3.43 7.44 -5.51
CA ILE A 122 3.67 6.04 -5.89
C ILE A 122 4.49 5.34 -4.80
N LEU A 123 5.56 5.97 -4.31
CA LEU A 123 6.37 5.44 -3.22
C LEU A 123 5.51 5.22 -1.96
N TYR A 124 4.66 6.19 -1.61
CA TYR A 124 3.72 6.05 -0.52
C TYR A 124 2.82 4.81 -0.69
N ALA A 125 2.21 4.62 -1.86
CA ALA A 125 1.35 3.47 -2.14
C ALA A 125 2.10 2.13 -2.01
N ILE A 126 3.33 2.06 -2.53
CA ILE A 126 4.19 0.86 -2.42
C ILE A 126 4.49 0.54 -0.95
N ILE A 127 4.89 1.55 -0.17
CA ILE A 127 5.25 1.37 1.23
C ILE A 127 4.02 1.03 2.09
N LEU A 128 2.86 1.63 1.81
CA LEU A 128 1.59 1.30 2.49
C LEU A 128 1.23 -0.18 2.29
N VAL A 129 1.27 -0.64 1.03
CA VAL A 129 0.98 -2.05 0.71
C VAL A 129 2.04 -2.98 1.30
N MET A 130 3.32 -2.59 1.26
CA MET A 130 4.39 -3.34 1.90
C MET A 130 4.15 -3.47 3.41
N TYR A 131 3.79 -2.38 4.09
CA TYR A 131 3.48 -2.40 5.52
C TYR A 131 2.35 -3.39 5.82
N ILE A 132 1.23 -3.30 5.10
CA ILE A 132 0.07 -4.19 5.29
C ILE A 132 0.45 -5.66 5.05
N GLU A 133 1.17 -5.95 3.97
CA GLU A 133 1.56 -7.33 3.62
C GLU A 133 2.51 -7.91 4.67
N VAL A 134 3.60 -7.20 5.00
CA VAL A 134 4.61 -7.67 5.96
C VAL A 134 3.97 -7.91 7.34
N SER A 135 3.14 -6.97 7.80
CA SER A 135 2.49 -7.07 9.11
C SER A 135 1.40 -8.15 9.18
N SER A 136 0.68 -8.38 8.08
CA SER A 136 -0.23 -9.54 7.96
C SER A 136 0.54 -10.87 8.02
N GLY A 137 1.77 -10.90 7.48
CA GLY A 137 2.70 -12.01 7.63
C GLY A 137 3.01 -12.36 9.07
N ILE A 138 3.28 -11.35 9.91
CA ILE A 138 3.60 -11.55 11.33
C ILE A 138 2.49 -12.35 12.03
N ILE A 139 1.22 -12.00 11.78
CA ILE A 139 0.08 -12.71 12.36
C ILE A 139 0.06 -14.17 11.89
N ARG A 140 0.20 -14.39 10.58
CA ARG A 140 0.19 -15.73 9.98
C ARG A 140 1.33 -16.62 10.50
N PHE A 141 2.56 -16.10 10.53
CA PHE A 141 3.73 -16.85 11.01
C PHE A 141 3.76 -16.99 12.53
N SER A 142 3.19 -16.04 13.29
CA SER A 142 3.07 -16.19 14.74
C SER A 142 2.14 -17.32 15.15
N MET A 143 1.04 -17.53 14.42
CA MET A 143 0.15 -18.66 14.65
C MET A 143 0.87 -19.99 14.36
N LEU A 144 1.65 -20.04 13.26
CA LEU A 144 2.48 -21.20 12.91
C LEU A 144 3.53 -21.49 14.00
N ASP A 145 4.30 -20.48 14.42
CA ASP A 145 5.32 -20.62 15.47
C ASP A 145 4.73 -21.13 16.79
N THR A 146 3.56 -20.60 17.18
CA THR A 146 2.85 -21.06 18.39
C THR A 146 2.39 -22.52 18.27
N SER A 147 1.88 -22.93 17.10
CA SER A 147 1.42 -24.30 16.86
C SER A 147 2.57 -25.32 16.84
N ILE A 148 3.75 -24.95 16.32
CA ILE A 148 4.95 -25.78 16.32
C ILE A 148 5.46 -25.96 17.76
N ARG A 149 5.53 -24.87 18.54
CA ARG A 149 6.00 -24.91 19.94
C ARG A 149 5.08 -25.74 20.85
N LYS A 150 3.78 -25.77 20.58
CA LYS A 150 2.80 -26.60 21.32
C LYS A 150 2.73 -28.05 20.84
N GLY A 151 3.44 -28.41 19.76
CA GLY A 151 3.38 -29.75 19.17
C GLY A 151 2.03 -30.08 18.51
N GLU A 152 1.22 -29.07 18.20
CA GLU A 152 -0.14 -29.25 17.66
C GLU A 152 -0.13 -29.52 16.15
N VAL A 153 0.91 -29.09 15.42
CA VAL A 153 0.99 -29.23 13.95
C VAL A 153 2.40 -29.58 13.48
N TYR A 154 2.53 -30.71 12.77
CA TYR A 154 3.70 -31.05 11.96
C TYR A 154 3.62 -30.30 10.63
N VAL A 155 4.36 -29.21 10.47
CA VAL A 155 4.45 -28.53 9.17
C VAL A 155 5.57 -29.16 8.36
N MET A 156 5.23 -30.11 7.47
CA MET A 156 6.17 -30.52 6.43
C MET A 156 6.50 -29.29 5.56
N ASN A 157 7.79 -29.05 5.32
CA ASN A 157 8.30 -28.16 4.27
C ASN A 157 8.12 -26.64 4.50
N VAL A 158 8.51 -26.14 5.69
CA VAL A 158 8.52 -24.70 6.05
C VAL A 158 9.21 -23.84 4.99
N ASN A 159 10.33 -24.30 4.41
CA ASN A 159 11.07 -23.58 3.37
C ASN A 159 10.22 -23.25 2.13
N LYS A 160 9.32 -24.16 1.71
CA LYS A 160 8.42 -23.92 0.56
C LYS A 160 7.40 -22.83 0.87
N ILE A 161 6.88 -22.80 2.09
CA ILE A 161 5.92 -21.79 2.57
C ILE A 161 6.61 -20.43 2.69
N THR A 162 7.78 -20.39 3.32
CA THR A 162 8.59 -19.18 3.46
C THR A 162 8.99 -18.60 2.11
N ASN A 163 9.43 -19.42 1.15
CA ASN A 163 9.79 -18.95 -0.20
C ASN A 163 8.57 -18.41 -0.98
N ARG A 164 7.41 -19.08 -0.89
CA ARG A 164 6.17 -18.59 -1.50
C ARG A 164 5.78 -17.24 -0.92
N TYR A 165 5.89 -17.10 0.40
CA TYR A 165 5.59 -15.86 1.09
C TYR A 165 6.59 -14.74 0.75
N GLY A 166 7.88 -15.06 0.69
CA GLY A 166 8.92 -14.12 0.25
C GLY A 166 8.67 -13.56 -1.15
N ARG A 167 8.17 -14.39 -2.08
CA ARG A 167 7.72 -13.93 -3.40
C ARG A 167 6.52 -12.99 -3.32
N ALA A 168 5.49 -13.34 -2.54
CA ALA A 168 4.30 -12.49 -2.38
C ALA A 168 4.65 -11.10 -1.80
N LEU A 169 5.52 -11.06 -0.80
CA LEU A 169 6.07 -9.85 -0.19
C LEU A 169 6.71 -8.88 -1.20
N THR A 170 7.24 -9.38 -2.32
CA THR A 170 7.83 -8.54 -3.37
C THR A 170 6.82 -8.24 -4.48
N VAL A 171 6.00 -9.22 -4.87
CA VAL A 171 5.06 -9.05 -5.99
C VAL A 171 3.95 -8.06 -5.66
N THR A 172 3.36 -8.14 -4.46
CA THR A 172 2.20 -7.29 -4.11
C THR A 172 2.54 -5.79 -4.14
N PRO A 173 3.65 -5.31 -3.51
CA PRO A 173 4.03 -3.90 -3.60
C PRO A 173 4.40 -3.45 -5.02
N VAL A 174 5.00 -4.32 -5.84
CA VAL A 174 5.32 -4.01 -7.24
C VAL A 174 4.04 -3.79 -8.05
N VAL A 175 3.03 -4.65 -7.88
CA VAL A 175 1.73 -4.50 -8.53
C VAL A 175 1.06 -3.19 -8.08
N ALA A 176 1.12 -2.85 -6.79
CA ALA A 176 0.60 -1.58 -6.29
C ALA A 176 1.29 -0.37 -6.92
N GLY A 177 2.62 -0.41 -7.05
CA GLY A 177 3.39 0.64 -7.71
C GLY A 177 3.03 0.80 -9.19
N LEU A 178 2.83 -0.32 -9.91
CA LEU A 178 2.39 -0.31 -11.30
C LEU A 178 1.00 0.33 -11.43
N VAL A 179 0.03 -0.12 -10.63
CA VAL A 179 -1.34 0.40 -10.63
C VAL A 179 -1.37 1.90 -10.31
N ALA A 180 -0.63 2.33 -9.29
CA ALA A 180 -0.50 3.74 -8.94
C ALA A 180 0.12 4.55 -10.09
N SER A 181 1.15 4.01 -10.75
CA SER A 181 1.81 4.67 -11.89
C SER A 181 0.85 4.87 -13.07
N LEU A 182 0.09 3.84 -13.44
CA LEU A 182 -0.91 3.94 -14.51
C LEU A 182 -1.99 4.99 -14.20
N THR A 183 -2.41 5.07 -12.94
CA THR A 183 -3.46 5.98 -12.51
C THR A 183 -2.97 7.44 -12.48
N LEU A 184 -1.80 7.69 -11.89
CA LEU A 184 -1.27 9.03 -11.67
C LEU A 184 -0.67 9.68 -12.93
N PHE A 185 -0.21 8.87 -13.89
CA PHE A 185 0.37 9.35 -15.16
C PHE A 185 -0.61 9.29 -16.33
N ILE A 186 -1.92 9.24 -16.07
CA ILE A 186 -2.94 9.21 -17.13
C ILE A 186 -2.84 10.40 -18.09
N ASN A 187 -2.45 11.57 -17.58
CA ASN A 187 -2.21 12.80 -18.36
C ASN A 187 -0.97 12.74 -19.27
N LEU A 188 -0.10 11.74 -19.11
CA LEU A 188 0.97 11.44 -20.06
C LEU A 188 0.58 10.30 -21.00
N ILE A 189 -0.08 9.26 -20.46
CA ILE A 189 -0.42 8.04 -21.18
C ILE A 189 -1.47 8.30 -22.26
N VAL A 190 -2.60 8.92 -21.92
CA VAL A 190 -3.69 9.14 -22.89
C VAL A 190 -3.24 10.05 -24.03
N PRO A 191 -2.61 11.21 -23.77
CA PRO A 191 -2.15 12.06 -24.87
C PRO A 191 -1.04 11.43 -25.71
N PHE A 192 -0.23 10.53 -25.14
CA PHE A 192 0.77 9.79 -25.92
C PHE A 192 0.12 8.94 -27.02
N PHE A 193 -0.97 8.22 -26.71
CA PHE A 193 -1.69 7.43 -27.70
C PHE A 193 -2.47 8.31 -28.70
N VAL A 194 -3.13 9.37 -28.23
CA VAL A 194 -3.87 10.29 -29.12
C VAL A 194 -2.92 11.02 -30.07
N GLY A 195 -1.71 11.36 -29.62
CA GLY A 195 -0.71 12.07 -30.42
C GLY A 195 -0.18 11.28 -31.62
N ILE A 196 -0.40 9.97 -31.67
CA ILE A 196 -0.10 9.14 -32.84
C ILE A 196 -1.02 9.51 -34.01
N PHE A 197 -2.26 9.94 -33.73
CA PHE A 197 -3.28 10.25 -34.72
C PHE A 197 -3.49 11.75 -34.93
N ASP A 198 -3.55 12.52 -33.83
CA ASP A 198 -3.75 13.96 -33.86
C ASP A 198 -2.88 14.68 -32.81
N PRO A 199 -1.80 15.36 -33.22
CA PRO A 199 -0.90 16.05 -32.31
C PRO A 199 -1.54 17.28 -31.66
N VAL A 200 -2.52 17.94 -32.29
CA VAL A 200 -3.16 19.14 -31.75
C VAL A 200 -4.08 18.77 -30.59
N SER A 201 -4.91 17.75 -30.77
CA SER A 201 -5.77 17.23 -29.71
C SER A 201 -4.96 16.65 -28.54
N ALA A 202 -3.82 15.99 -28.81
CA ALA A 202 -2.94 15.49 -27.76
C ALA A 202 -2.38 16.60 -26.88
N ASN A 203 -1.93 17.72 -27.45
CA ASN A 203 -1.45 18.85 -26.66
C ASN A 203 -2.55 19.46 -25.78
N ARG A 204 -3.77 19.59 -26.31
CA ARG A 204 -4.94 20.05 -25.52
C ARG A 204 -5.25 19.13 -24.36
N LEU A 205 -5.12 17.81 -24.54
CA LEU A 205 -5.34 16.83 -23.47
C LEU A 205 -4.25 16.86 -22.40
N ARG A 206 -2.99 17.14 -22.77
CA ARG A 206 -1.89 17.33 -21.80
C ARG A 206 -2.11 18.55 -20.91
N GLU A 207 -2.59 19.63 -21.52
CA GLU A 207 -2.88 20.89 -20.82
C GLU A 207 -4.25 20.87 -20.13
N SER A 208 -5.05 19.82 -20.31
CA SER A 208 -6.38 19.74 -19.75
C SER A 208 -6.35 19.60 -18.22
N VAL A 209 -7.01 20.54 -17.56
CA VAL A 209 -7.26 20.52 -16.12
C VAL A 209 -8.14 19.31 -15.75
N GLU A 210 -8.96 18.82 -16.67
CA GLU A 210 -9.84 17.67 -16.42
C GLU A 210 -9.04 16.37 -16.27
N LEU A 211 -8.03 16.14 -17.12
CA LEU A 211 -7.16 14.95 -17.04
C LEU A 211 -6.17 14.99 -15.87
N THR A 212 -5.91 16.16 -15.31
CA THR A 212 -5.06 16.33 -14.12
C THR A 212 -5.86 16.33 -12.82
N SER A 213 -7.19 16.44 -12.92
CA SER A 213 -8.12 16.45 -11.78
C SER A 213 -8.72 15.06 -11.49
N VAL A 214 -9.79 15.05 -10.67
CA VAL A 214 -10.58 13.87 -10.27
C VAL A 214 -10.99 13.01 -11.47
N TYR A 215 -11.33 13.64 -12.58
CA TYR A 215 -11.77 12.93 -13.78
C TYR A 215 -10.64 12.12 -14.41
N GLY A 216 -9.42 12.66 -14.42
CA GLY A 216 -8.21 11.92 -14.80
C GLY A 216 -7.97 10.71 -13.90
N VAL A 217 -8.05 10.87 -12.59
CA VAL A 217 -7.90 9.76 -11.64
C VAL A 217 -8.97 8.68 -11.87
N ALA A 218 -10.23 9.08 -12.09
CA ALA A 218 -11.31 8.15 -12.39
C ALA A 218 -11.11 7.43 -13.74
N LEU A 219 -10.59 8.11 -14.76
CA LEU A 219 -10.19 7.48 -16.01
C LEU A 219 -9.03 6.49 -15.80
N GLY A 220 -8.06 6.84 -14.96
CA GLY A 220 -6.96 5.96 -14.58
C GLY A 220 -7.43 4.67 -13.89
N THR A 221 -8.37 4.77 -12.95
CA THR A 221 -8.95 3.59 -12.28
C THR A 221 -9.77 2.74 -13.24
N MET A 222 -10.55 3.36 -14.15
CA MET A 222 -11.23 2.62 -15.22
C MET A 222 -10.25 1.86 -16.11
N LEU A 223 -9.14 2.49 -16.51
CA LEU A 223 -8.10 1.84 -17.31
C LEU A 223 -7.52 0.62 -16.60
N VAL A 224 -7.23 0.72 -15.30
CA VAL A 224 -6.76 -0.41 -14.49
C VAL A 224 -7.80 -1.54 -14.47
N PHE A 225 -9.08 -1.22 -14.28
CA PHE A 225 -10.14 -2.24 -14.32
C PHE A 225 -10.27 -2.90 -15.69
N ILE A 226 -10.11 -2.16 -16.78
CA ILE A 226 -10.12 -2.71 -18.15
C ILE A 226 -8.95 -3.68 -18.34
N VAL A 227 -7.74 -3.33 -17.88
CA VAL A 227 -6.56 -4.21 -17.96
C VAL A 227 -6.80 -5.50 -17.17
N ILE A 228 -7.33 -5.40 -15.95
CA ILE A 228 -7.66 -6.56 -15.14
C ILE A 228 -8.75 -7.40 -15.82
N ALA A 229 -9.82 -6.79 -16.33
CA ALA A 229 -10.89 -7.47 -17.04
C ALA A 229 -10.37 -8.21 -18.29
N ALA A 230 -9.47 -7.58 -19.07
CA ALA A 230 -8.84 -8.20 -20.21
C ALA A 230 -8.00 -9.43 -19.82
N MET A 231 -7.24 -9.36 -18.71
CA MET A 231 -6.51 -10.50 -18.17
C MET A 231 -7.43 -11.67 -17.80
N PHE A 232 -8.59 -11.39 -17.22
CA PHE A 232 -9.60 -12.41 -16.92
C PHE A 232 -10.24 -12.97 -18.19
N ALA A 233 -10.53 -12.12 -19.18
CA ALA A 233 -11.12 -12.54 -20.46
C ALA A 233 -10.24 -13.55 -21.21
N ILE A 234 -8.91 -13.43 -21.10
CA ILE A 234 -7.97 -14.39 -21.70
C ILE A 234 -7.65 -15.59 -20.78
N ASN A 235 -8.33 -15.72 -19.63
CA ASN A 235 -8.08 -16.74 -18.61
C ASN A 235 -6.61 -16.80 -18.17
N LEU A 236 -5.92 -15.65 -18.10
CA LEU A 236 -4.50 -15.59 -17.76
C LEU A 236 -4.17 -16.25 -16.41
N PRO A 237 -4.95 -16.05 -15.32
CA PRO A 237 -4.64 -16.66 -14.04
C PRO A 237 -4.62 -18.20 -14.10
N LEU A 238 -5.58 -18.80 -14.82
CA LEU A 238 -5.67 -20.25 -14.99
C LEU A 238 -4.48 -20.79 -15.78
N ARG A 239 -4.08 -20.10 -16.85
CA ARG A 239 -2.91 -20.50 -17.66
C ARG A 239 -1.61 -20.45 -16.85
N ILE A 240 -1.44 -19.42 -16.01
CA ILE A 240 -0.29 -19.32 -15.11
C ILE A 240 -0.30 -20.46 -14.10
N GLN A 241 -1.46 -20.78 -13.52
CA GLN A 241 -1.59 -21.90 -12.58
C GLN A 241 -1.23 -23.24 -13.25
N GLN A 242 -1.81 -23.55 -14.42
CA GLN A 242 -1.52 -24.76 -15.17
C GLN A 242 -0.03 -24.88 -15.53
N TYR A 243 0.60 -23.78 -15.93
CA TYR A 243 2.03 -23.74 -16.22
C TYR A 243 2.88 -24.04 -14.97
N MET A 244 2.51 -23.49 -13.81
CA MET A 244 3.21 -23.76 -12.54
C MET A 244 3.01 -25.19 -12.05
N GLU A 245 1.85 -25.79 -12.28
CA GLU A 245 1.55 -27.19 -11.95
C GLU A 245 2.31 -28.15 -12.87
N SER A 246 2.49 -27.82 -14.15
CA SER A 246 3.25 -28.64 -15.12
C SER A 246 4.77 -28.72 -14.85
N ARG A 247 5.31 -27.82 -14.02
CA ARG A 247 6.75 -27.72 -13.70
C ARG A 247 7.10 -28.28 -12.31
N ASN A 248 6.12 -28.62 -11.47
CA ASN A 248 6.34 -29.28 -10.18
C ASN A 248 6.07 -30.78 -10.29
#